data_AF-A0AA51HSZ5-F1
#
_entry.id   AF-A0AA51HSZ5-F1
#
_cell.length_a   1.000
_cell.length_b   1.000
_cell.length_c   1.000
_cell.angle_alpha   90.00
_cell.angle_beta   90.00
_cell.angle_gamma   90.00
#
_symmetry.space_group_name_H-M   'P 1'
#
loop_
_entity.id
_entity.type
_entity.pdbx_description
1 polymer ?
#
loop_
_entity_poly.entity_id
_entity_poly.type
_entity_poly.pdbx_seq_one_letter_code
_entity_poly.pdbx_strand_id
1 'polypeptide(L)' 'SKSLRSPSNMFVINLALFDTMMALEMPMLIVNSFHQRLVGYETGCIIYGVLGSFSGIGGAITNAVIAFDRY' A
#
# COMPACT_ATOMS: atom_id res chain seq x y z
N SER A 1 -22.09 15.21 7.11
CA SER A 1 -21.06 14.44 6.38
C SER A 1 -20.18 15.29 5.45
N LYS A 2 -20.67 16.38 4.82
CA LYS A 2 -19.86 17.24 3.91
C LYS A 2 -18.69 18.02 4.54
N SER A 3 -18.59 18.09 5.87
CA SER A 3 -17.56 18.87 6.58
C SER A 3 -16.20 18.18 6.72
N LEU A 4 -16.12 16.86 6.52
CA LEU A 4 -14.86 16.10 6.71
C LEU A 4 -14.00 16.01 5.44
N ARG A 5 -14.50 16.46 4.29
CA ARG A 5 -13.80 16.37 3.00
C ARG A 5 -12.88 17.58 2.81
N SER A 6 -12.01 17.84 3.78
CA SER A 6 -10.89 18.76 3.61
C SER A 6 -9.80 18.08 2.76
N PRO A 7 -8.99 18.85 2.02
CA PRO A 7 -7.87 18.29 1.25
C PRO A 7 -6.94 17.42 2.10
N SER A 8 -6.62 17.83 3.34
CA SER A 8 -5.80 17.04 4.27
C SER A 8 -6.41 15.66 4.59
N ASN A 9 -7.73 15.59 4.82
CA ASN A 9 -8.41 14.33 5.11
C ASN A 9 -8.48 13.41 3.87
N MET A 10 -8.44 13.97 2.67
CA MET A 10 -8.43 13.19 1.44
C MET A 10 -7.08 12.47 1.24
N PHE A 11 -5.97 13.10 1.63
CA PHE A 11 -4.65 12.46 1.65
C PHE A 11 -4.58 11.31 2.67
N VAL A 12 -5.18 11.47 3.85
CA VAL A 12 -5.23 10.40 4.86
C VAL A 12 -6.02 9.19 4.34
N ILE A 13 -7.12 9.41 3.62
CA ILE A 13 -7.89 8.31 3.00
C ILE A 13 -7.07 7.61 1.91
N ASN A 14 -6.32 8.37 1.11
CA ASN A 14 -5.45 7.80 0.08
C ASN A 14 -4.31 6.96 0.69
N LEU A 15 -3.74 7.43 1.81
CA LEU A 15 -2.74 6.67 2.57
C LEU A 15 -3.33 5.37 3.11
N ALA A 16 -4.54 5.43 3.71
CA ALA A 16 -5.23 4.25 4.20
C ALA A 16 -5.50 3.22 3.08
N LEU A 17 -5.81 3.68 1.86
CA LEU A 17 -5.94 2.80 0.69
C LEU A 17 -4.63 2.07 0.39
N PHE A 18 -3.49 2.77 0.37
CA PHE A 18 -2.18 2.13 0.15
C PHE A 18 -1.83 1.13 1.26
N ASP A 19 -2.12 1.46 2.52
CA ASP A 19 -1.91 0.54 3.65
C ASP A 19 -2.81 -0.70 3.53
N THR A 20 -4.07 -0.55 3.13
CA THR A 20 -4.94 -1.71 2.88
C THR A 20 -4.45 -2.57 1.72
N MET A 21 -3.90 -1.95 0.67
CA MET A 21 -3.32 -2.68 -0.45
C MET A 21 -2.09 -3.49 -0.02
N MET A 22 -1.24 -2.91 0.82
CA MET A 22 -0.10 -3.61 1.42
C MET A 22 -0.54 -4.73 2.38
N ALA A 23 -1.63 -4.53 3.14
CA ALA A 23 -2.21 -5.57 3.98
C ALA A 23 -2.84 -6.72 3.18
N LEU A 24 -3.26 -6.49 1.94
CA LEU A 24 -3.73 -7.56 1.04
C LEU A 24 -2.58 -8.40 0.48
N GLU A 25 -1.35 -7.86 0.44
CA GLU A 25 -0.13 -8.58 0.02
C GLU A 25 0.43 -9.50 1.12
N MET A 26 0.20 -9.15 2.40
CA MET A 26 0.59 -9.94 3.58
C MET A 26 0.25 -11.44 3.52
N PRO A 27 -0.97 -11.88 3.17
CA PRO A 27 -1.28 -13.31 3.06
C PRO A 27 -0.42 -14.03 2.01
N MET A 28 -0.05 -13.37 0.91
CA MET A 28 0.85 -13.95 -0.09
C MET A 28 2.26 -14.12 0.49
N LEU A 29 2.76 -13.14 1.24
CA LEU A 29 4.02 -13.25 1.98
C LEU A 29 3.99 -14.44 2.94
N ILE A 30 2.94 -14.56 3.75
CA ILE A 30 2.79 -15.63 4.75
C ILE A 30 2.80 -17.01 4.08
N VAL A 31 2.03 -17.19 3.01
CA VAL A 31 1.97 -18.45 2.26
C VAL A 31 3.35 -18.78 1.65
N ASN A 32 4.04 -17.79 1.08
CA ASN A 32 5.40 -17.96 0.55
C ASN A 32 6.40 -18.37 1.64
N SER A 33 6.30 -17.79 2.83
CA SER A 33 7.15 -18.15 3.98
C SER A 33 6.91 -19.59 4.44
N PHE A 34 5.67 -20.06 4.48
CA PHE A 34 5.36 -21.46 4.83
C PHE A 34 5.88 -22.47 3.80
N HIS A 35 5.78 -22.15 2.51
CA HIS A 35 6.23 -23.03 1.43
C HIS A 35 7.73 -22.89 1.11
N GLN A 36 8.43 -21.93 1.74
CA GLN A 36 9.82 -21.55 1.47
C GLN A 36 10.12 -21.33 -0.04
N ARG A 37 9.08 -20.97 -0.80
CA ARG A 37 9.07 -20.84 -2.27
C ARG A 37 7.99 -19.83 -2.63
N LEU A 38 8.21 -19.11 -3.73
CA LEU A 38 7.19 -18.23 -4.32
C LEU A 38 6.07 -19.08 -4.93
N VAL A 39 4.92 -19.08 -4.26
CA VAL A 39 3.68 -19.70 -4.72
C VAL A 39 3.11 -18.82 -5.84
N GLY A 40 3.07 -19.37 -7.06
CA GLY A 40 2.69 -18.61 -8.27
C GLY A 40 3.83 -18.36 -9.27
N TYR A 41 5.01 -18.97 -9.06
CA TYR A 41 6.15 -18.92 -9.98
C TYR A 41 6.51 -17.48 -10.39
N GLU A 42 6.69 -17.23 -11.68
CA GLU A 42 7.12 -15.95 -12.23
C GLU A 42 6.01 -14.88 -12.16
N THR A 43 4.78 -15.26 -12.50
CA THR A 43 3.64 -14.32 -12.52
C THR A 43 3.29 -13.81 -11.12
N GLY A 44 3.34 -14.67 -10.10
CA GLY A 44 3.11 -14.26 -8.71
C GLY A 44 4.18 -13.29 -8.21
N CYS A 45 5.45 -13.53 -8.59
CA CYS A 45 6.56 -12.64 -8.25
C CYS A 45 6.40 -11.25 -8.88
N ILE A 46 6.01 -11.18 -10.16
CA ILE A 46 5.79 -9.91 -10.86
C ILE A 46 4.62 -9.14 -10.22
N ILE A 47 3.49 -9.81 -9.96
CA ILE A 47 2.32 -9.16 -9.35
C ILE A 47 2.66 -8.63 -7.96
N TYR A 48 3.28 -9.44 -7.10
CA TYR A 48 3.71 -9.03 -5.76
C TYR A 48 4.73 -7.88 -5.80
N GLY A 49 5.69 -7.94 -6.73
CA GLY A 49 6.67 -6.87 -6.92
C GLY A 49 6.03 -5.54 -7.35
N VAL A 50 5.07 -5.60 -8.28
CA VAL A 50 4.37 -4.41 -8.79
C VAL A 50 3.43 -3.82 -7.74
N LEU A 51 2.60 -4.66 -7.10
CA LEU A 51 1.64 -4.22 -6.08
C LEU A 51 2.36 -3.66 -4.84
N GLY A 52 3.36 -4.37 -4.33
CA GLY A 52 4.19 -3.89 -3.23
C GLY A 52 4.96 -2.60 -3.54
N SER A 53 5.48 -2.45 -4.76
CA SER A 53 6.14 -1.19 -5.18
C SER A 53 5.15 -0.03 -5.26
N PHE A 54 3.95 -0.28 -5.79
CA PHE A 54 2.91 0.73 -5.93
C PHE A 54 2.38 1.20 -4.57
N SER A 55 2.06 0.28 -3.65
CA SER A 55 1.61 0.64 -2.30
C SER A 55 2.72 1.32 -1.50
N GLY A 56 3.97 0.86 -1.62
CA GLY A 56 5.11 1.43 -0.91
C GLY A 56 5.44 2.86 -1.35
N ILE A 57 5.64 3.07 -2.66
CA ILE A 57 5.97 4.39 -3.21
C ILE A 57 4.78 5.34 -3.06
N GLY A 58 3.56 4.89 -3.37
CA GLY A 58 2.34 5.68 -3.23
C GLY A 58 2.09 6.11 -1.78
N GLY A 59 2.27 5.20 -0.82
CA GLY A 59 2.18 5.48 0.61
C GLY A 59 3.25 6.48 1.07
N ALA A 60 4.50 6.30 0.64
CA ALA A 60 5.60 7.21 0.98
C ALA A 60 5.38 8.64 0.47
N ILE A 61 4.94 8.80 -0.79
CA ILE A 61 4.63 10.10 -1.38
C ILE A 61 3.45 10.75 -0.63
N THR A 62 2.40 9.98 -0.34
CA THR A 62 1.23 10.52 0.37
C THR A 62 1.60 10.97 1.78
N ASN A 63 2.44 10.20 2.48
CA ASN A 63 2.94 10.57 3.80
C ASN A 63 3.82 11.83 3.75
N ALA A 64 4.66 11.98 2.72
CA ALA A 64 5.45 13.19 2.51
C ALA A 64 4.55 14.41 2.28
N VAL A 65 3.51 14.29 1.44
CA VAL A 65 2.54 15.37 1.19
C VAL A 65 1.78 15.74 2.45
N ILE A 66 1.35 14.77 3.26
CA ILE A 66 0.68 15.05 4.56
C ILE A 66 1.63 15.80 5.49
N ALA A 67 2.91 15.43 5.52
CA ALA A 67 3.91 16.15 6.31
C ALA A 67 4.05 17.59 5.82
N PHE A 68 4.21 17.82 4.51
CA PHE A 68 4.28 19.15 3.91
C PHE A 68 3.03 20.00 4.14
N ASP A 69 1.83 19.42 4.07
CA ASP A 69 0.57 20.13 4.33
C ASP A 69 0.43 20.56 5.81
N ARG A 70 1.14 19.88 6.73
CA ARG A 70 1.15 20.18 8.16
C ARG A 70 2.18 21.24 8.56
N TYR A 71 3.14 21.55 7.69
CA TYR A 71 4.18 22.56 7.89
C TYR A 71 3.80 23.88 7.20
#